data_AF-A0A554K2H0-F1
#
_entry.id   AF-A0A554K2H0-F1
#
_cell.length_a   1.000
_cell.length_b   1.000
_cell.length_c   1.000
_cell.angle_alpha   90.00
_cell.angle_beta   90.00
_cell.angle_gamma   90.00
#
_symmetry.space_group_name_H-M   'P 1'
#
loop_
_entity.id
_entity.type
_entity.pdbx_description
1 polymer ?
#
loop_
_entity_poly.entity_id
_entity_poly.type
_entity_poly.pdbx_seq_one_letter_code
_entity_poly.pdbx_strand_id
1 'polypeptide(L)'
;MVYTNLKSTAIRLRKEGLSYSEIKTRVPVSKSTLSNWFKGVRLSMVQRLRLKQKRAEAAKRGSEKKVSQTRQTIEEIQKNSGQDIGKISKRELWLMGVMLYWKNQNKNDLKKGVSFTTSEPDLARLFLRWLREIGGLKKEEIGFNIFMSGDKKDEAISYWSEVTNFPREYFSRIYLYKKKAGRSILRIKVKASSMLARQISGWINGIKSY
;
A
#
# COMPACT_ATOMS: atom_id res chain seq x y z
N MET A 1 45.65 19.05 38.53
CA MET A 1 45.15 17.88 39.30
C MET A 1 43.77 17.38 38.87
N VAL A 2 42.82 18.24 38.51
CA VAL A 2 41.42 17.84 38.15
C VAL A 2 41.35 16.85 36.97
N TYR A 3 42.13 17.07 35.90
CA TYR A 3 42.10 16.21 34.70
C TYR A 3 42.61 14.77 34.91
N THR A 4 43.57 14.57 35.81
CA THR A 4 44.14 13.24 36.10
C THR A 4 43.09 12.31 36.72
N ASN A 5 42.24 12.86 37.59
CA ASN A 5 41.16 12.13 38.25
C ASN A 5 40.01 11.79 37.27
N LEU A 6 39.65 12.72 36.39
CA LEU A 6 38.63 12.46 35.36
C LEU A 6 39.06 11.37 34.37
N LYS A 7 40.35 11.35 33.97
CA LYS A 7 40.90 10.33 33.07
C LYS A 7 40.93 8.95 33.71
N SER A 8 41.40 8.83 34.95
CA SER A 8 41.44 7.55 35.67
C SER A 8 40.02 7.00 35.87
N THR A 9 39.08 7.85 36.26
CA THR A 9 37.66 7.50 36.40
C THR A 9 37.06 7.03 35.08
N ALA A 10 37.31 7.75 33.98
CA ALA A 10 36.85 7.36 32.65
C ALA A 10 37.40 5.99 32.21
N ILE A 11 38.69 5.70 32.47
CA ILE A 11 39.31 4.42 32.12
C ILE A 11 38.71 3.28 32.96
N ARG A 12 38.48 3.48 34.26
CA ARG A 12 37.82 2.50 35.12
C ARG A 12 36.42 2.16 34.59
N LEU A 13 35.58 3.17 34.37
CA LEU A 13 34.24 3.00 33.81
C LEU A 13 34.27 2.32 32.42
N ARG A 14 35.27 2.63 31.60
CA ARG A 14 35.44 1.99 30.30
C ARG A 14 35.77 0.50 30.44
N LYS A 15 36.65 0.14 31.37
CA LYS A 15 36.98 -1.25 31.73
C LYS A 15 35.82 -1.97 32.41
N GLU A 16 34.84 -1.28 32.97
CA GLU A 16 33.57 -1.89 33.41
C GLU A 16 32.60 -2.17 32.24
N GLY A 17 32.99 -1.81 31.01
CA GLY A 17 32.20 -2.06 29.79
C GLY A 17 31.17 -0.98 29.47
N LEU A 18 31.25 0.20 30.09
CA LEU A 18 30.37 1.33 29.77
C LEU A 18 30.71 1.94 28.41
N SER A 19 29.68 2.42 27.71
CA SER A 19 29.82 3.16 26.45
C SER A 19 30.32 4.59 26.68
N TYR A 20 30.77 5.26 25.62
CA TYR A 20 31.21 6.65 25.73
C TYR A 20 30.08 7.58 26.18
N SER A 21 28.83 7.29 25.80
CA SER A 21 27.67 8.08 26.23
C SER A 21 27.38 7.88 27.73
N GLU A 22 27.52 6.67 28.26
CA GLU A 22 27.38 6.40 29.70
C GLU A 22 28.52 6.96 30.55
N ILE A 23 29.72 7.05 29.98
CA ILE A 23 30.86 7.65 30.67
C ILE A 23 30.67 9.16 30.69
N LYS A 24 30.19 9.76 29.60
CA LYS A 24 29.98 11.21 29.49
C LYS A 24 28.99 11.77 30.52
N THR A 25 28.01 10.97 30.98
CA THR A 25 27.09 11.42 32.04
C THR A 25 27.77 11.59 33.40
N ARG A 26 28.91 10.92 33.61
CA ARG A 26 29.68 10.94 34.87
C ARG A 26 31.00 11.71 34.75
N VAL A 27 31.53 11.79 33.53
CA VAL A 27 32.79 12.47 33.19
C VAL A 27 32.48 13.49 32.08
N PRO A 28 32.23 14.76 32.43
CA PRO A 28 31.72 15.77 31.49
C PRO A 28 32.82 16.32 30.58
N VAL A 29 33.42 15.45 29.77
CA VAL A 29 34.43 15.81 28.76
C VAL A 29 33.93 15.52 27.34
N SER A 30 34.63 16.07 26.36
CA SER A 30 34.28 15.84 24.95
C SER A 30 34.48 14.37 24.55
N LYS A 31 33.76 13.91 23.50
CA LYS A 31 33.93 12.56 22.95
C LYS A 31 35.33 12.36 22.35
N SER A 32 35.94 13.40 21.78
CA SER A 32 37.31 13.34 21.24
C SER A 32 38.33 13.14 22.37
N THR A 33 38.12 13.78 23.53
CA THR A 33 38.92 13.56 24.75
C THR A 33 38.82 12.10 25.23
N LEU A 34 37.60 11.55 25.35
CA LEU A 34 37.40 10.14 25.71
C LEU A 34 38.07 9.19 24.69
N SER A 35 37.91 9.47 23.39
CA SER A 35 38.53 8.69 22.32
C SER A 35 40.05 8.62 22.47
N ASN A 36 40.69 9.77 22.70
CA ASN A 36 42.12 9.86 22.94
C ASN A 36 42.55 9.08 24.18
N TRP A 37 41.80 9.16 25.29
CA TRP A 37 42.12 8.44 26.51
C TRP A 37 41.96 6.92 26.40
N PHE A 38 41.09 6.45 25.50
CA PHE A 38 40.80 5.02 25.36
C PHE A 38 41.62 4.31 24.28
N LYS A 39 42.52 5.01 23.55
CA LYS A 39 43.36 4.41 22.49
C LYS A 39 44.12 3.15 22.92
N GLY A 40 44.54 3.05 24.20
CA GLY A 40 45.25 1.90 24.75
C GLY A 40 44.41 0.95 25.61
N VAL A 41 43.09 1.20 25.76
CA VAL A 41 42.25 0.41 26.68
C VAL A 41 41.76 -0.85 25.98
N ARG A 42 42.28 -2.01 26.40
CA ARG A 42 41.79 -3.32 25.95
C ARG A 42 40.54 -3.72 26.73
N LEU A 43 39.52 -4.18 26.01
CA LEU A 43 38.27 -4.69 26.59
C LEU A 43 38.21 -6.21 26.51
N SER A 44 37.66 -6.83 27.55
CA SER A 44 37.38 -8.26 27.57
C SER A 44 36.31 -8.65 26.54
N MET A 45 36.19 -9.94 26.23
CA MET A 45 35.13 -10.45 25.36
C MET A 45 33.74 -10.08 25.90
N VAL A 46 33.50 -10.26 27.20
CA VAL A 46 32.22 -9.92 27.86
C VAL A 46 31.86 -8.45 27.68
N GLN A 47 32.82 -7.54 27.88
CA GLN A 47 32.60 -6.09 27.71
C GLN A 47 32.31 -5.72 26.26
N ARG A 48 33.01 -6.34 25.30
CA ARG A 48 32.75 -6.14 23.86
C ARG A 48 31.35 -6.64 23.46
N LEU A 49 30.94 -7.80 23.95
CA LEU A 49 29.61 -8.36 23.70
C LEU A 49 28.51 -7.46 24.27
N ARG A 50 28.63 -7.01 25.52
CA ARG A 50 27.69 -6.05 26.14
C ARG A 50 27.52 -4.79 25.29
N LEU A 51 28.63 -4.20 24.82
CA LEU A 51 28.58 -3.00 23.99
C LEU A 51 27.96 -3.27 22.60
N LYS A 52 28.24 -4.44 22.01
CA LYS A 52 27.64 -4.87 20.73
C LYS A 52 26.13 -5.04 20.88
N GLN A 53 25.68 -5.74 21.93
CA GLN A 53 24.28 -5.93 22.25
C GLN A 53 23.57 -4.58 22.45
N LYS A 54 24.17 -3.69 23.25
CA LYS A 54 23.60 -2.36 23.50
C LYS A 54 23.47 -1.52 22.22
N ARG A 55 24.44 -1.62 21.30
CA ARG A 55 24.36 -0.97 19.98
C ARG A 55 23.23 -1.56 19.14
N ALA A 56 23.09 -2.89 19.13
CA ALA A 56 22.02 -3.57 18.41
C ALA A 56 20.63 -3.18 18.97
N GLU A 57 20.47 -3.14 20.29
CA GLU A 57 19.24 -2.69 20.95
C GLU A 57 18.93 -1.21 20.64
N ALA A 58 19.93 -0.33 20.66
CA ALA A 58 19.73 1.07 20.32
C ALA A 58 19.34 1.24 18.83
N ALA A 59 19.95 0.47 17.93
CA ALA A 59 19.58 0.45 16.52
C ALA A 59 18.15 -0.07 16.31
N LYS A 60 17.78 -1.15 17.02
CA LYS A 60 16.43 -1.71 17.01
C LYS A 60 15.40 -0.66 17.47
N ARG A 61 15.60 -0.05 18.64
CA ARG A 61 14.75 1.03 19.15
C ARG A 61 14.64 2.21 18.19
N GLY A 62 15.75 2.62 17.57
CA GLY A 62 15.76 3.68 16.57
C GLY A 62 14.95 3.32 15.33
N SER A 63 15.07 2.08 14.86
CA SER A 63 14.28 1.55 13.74
C SER A 63 12.79 1.51 14.07
N GLU A 64 12.42 0.97 15.23
CA GLU A 64 11.02 0.90 15.69
C GLU A 64 10.41 2.29 15.81
N LYS A 65 11.15 3.25 16.38
CA LYS A 65 10.70 4.65 16.45
C LYS A 65 10.48 5.23 15.06
N LYS A 66 11.41 5.01 14.11
CA LYS A 66 11.28 5.50 12.74
C LYS A 66 10.07 4.86 12.04
N VAL A 67 9.88 3.55 12.17
CA VAL A 67 8.71 2.85 11.60
C VAL A 67 7.41 3.41 12.17
N SER A 68 7.32 3.61 13.48
CA SER A 68 6.15 4.18 14.13
C SER A 68 5.87 5.62 13.67
N GLN A 69 6.90 6.46 13.59
CA GLN A 69 6.77 7.84 13.09
C GLN A 69 6.35 7.87 11.62
N THR A 70 6.99 7.08 10.76
CA THR A 70 6.62 6.96 9.35
C THR A 70 5.17 6.50 9.20
N ARG A 71 4.73 5.51 9.99
CA ARG A 71 3.34 5.05 9.97
C ARG A 71 2.36 6.16 10.35
N GLN A 72 2.63 6.91 11.41
CA GLN A 72 1.80 8.05 11.82
C GLN A 72 1.73 9.12 10.72
N THR A 73 2.87 9.47 10.13
CA THR A 73 2.92 10.43 9.01
C THR A 73 2.13 9.92 7.80
N ILE A 74 2.21 8.64 7.46
CA ILE A 74 1.42 8.05 6.37
C ILE A 74 -0.08 8.14 6.67
N GLU A 75 -0.49 7.77 7.88
CA GLU A 75 -1.90 7.81 8.30
C GLU A 75 -2.44 9.25 8.25
N GLU A 76 -1.65 10.23 8.67
CA GLU A 76 -2.00 11.65 8.61
C GLU A 76 -2.11 12.17 7.17
N ILE A 77 -1.12 11.88 6.32
CA ILE A 77 -1.15 12.26 4.91
C ILE A 77 -2.37 11.65 4.21
N GLN A 78 -2.62 10.35 4.41
CA GLN A 78 -3.77 9.67 3.80
C GLN A 78 -5.10 10.25 4.28
N LYS A 79 -5.21 10.56 5.58
CA LYS A 79 -6.42 11.17 6.15
C LYS A 79 -6.67 12.55 5.55
N ASN A 80 -5.64 13.41 5.52
CA ASN A 80 -5.77 14.79 5.06
C ASN A 80 -6.04 14.82 3.55
N SER A 81 -5.23 14.14 2.74
CA SER A 81 -5.43 14.09 1.29
C SER A 81 -6.73 13.38 0.88
N GLY A 82 -7.27 12.49 1.71
CA GLY A 82 -8.58 11.90 1.48
C GLY A 82 -9.72 12.93 1.58
N GLN A 83 -9.55 13.99 2.37
CA GLN A 83 -10.55 15.06 2.51
C GLN A 83 -10.57 15.99 1.29
N ASP A 84 -9.45 16.14 0.58
CA ASP A 84 -9.32 16.99 -0.60
C ASP A 84 -10.28 16.58 -1.74
N ILE A 85 -10.71 15.31 -1.78
CA ILE A 85 -11.65 14.80 -2.79
C ILE A 85 -13.06 15.40 -2.64
N GLY A 86 -13.47 15.72 -1.40
CA GLY A 86 -14.80 16.28 -1.14
C GLY A 86 -15.96 15.44 -1.68
N LYS A 87 -17.01 16.11 -2.17
CA LYS A 87 -18.17 15.47 -2.80
C LYS A 87 -17.95 15.32 -4.30
N ILE A 88 -18.01 14.09 -4.80
CA ILE A 88 -17.90 13.80 -6.22
C ILE A 88 -19.21 14.20 -6.94
N SER A 89 -19.10 15.16 -7.85
CA SER A 89 -20.16 15.58 -8.77
C SER A 89 -20.43 14.54 -9.86
N LYS A 90 -21.58 14.65 -10.54
CA LYS A 90 -21.88 13.80 -11.70
C LYS A 90 -20.84 13.93 -12.82
N ARG A 91 -20.29 15.14 -13.02
CA ARG A 91 -19.28 15.41 -14.05
C ARG A 91 -17.94 14.73 -13.74
N GLU A 92 -17.53 14.76 -12.48
CA GLU A 92 -16.32 14.07 -12.00
C GLU A 92 -16.51 12.56 -12.07
N LEU A 93 -17.65 12.03 -11.60
CA LEU A 93 -17.95 10.61 -11.72
C LEU A 93 -17.94 10.14 -13.18
N TRP A 94 -18.50 10.94 -14.09
CA TRP A 94 -18.43 10.66 -15.53
C TRP A 94 -16.99 10.55 -16.02
N LEU A 95 -16.12 11.54 -15.73
CA LEU A 95 -14.70 11.50 -16.10
C LEU A 95 -13.97 10.31 -15.50
N MET A 96 -14.17 10.03 -14.22
CA MET A 96 -13.55 8.89 -13.53
C MET A 96 -13.88 7.58 -14.23
N GLY A 97 -15.14 7.37 -14.61
CA GLY A 97 -15.55 6.18 -15.34
C GLY A 97 -14.99 6.12 -16.77
N VAL A 98 -14.91 7.26 -17.48
CA VAL A 98 -14.25 7.33 -18.80
C VAL A 98 -12.78 6.95 -18.70
N MET A 99 -12.05 7.51 -17.73
CA MET A 99 -10.63 7.21 -17.52
C MET A 99 -10.42 5.76 -17.10
N LEU A 100 -11.28 5.24 -16.22
CA LEU A 100 -11.24 3.84 -15.77
C LEU A 100 -11.52 2.88 -16.92
N TYR A 101 -12.51 3.19 -17.77
CA TYR A 101 -12.78 2.41 -18.98
C TYR A 101 -11.61 2.49 -19.95
N TRP A 102 -11.10 3.68 -20.26
CA TRP A 102 -10.01 3.87 -21.21
C TRP A 102 -8.76 3.07 -20.84
N LYS A 103 -8.39 3.04 -19.55
CA LYS A 103 -7.26 2.24 -19.07
C LYS A 103 -7.46 0.73 -19.26
N ASN A 104 -8.70 0.26 -19.18
CA ASN A 104 -9.05 -1.17 -19.16
C ASN A 104 -9.72 -1.67 -20.44
N GLN A 105 -9.93 -0.80 -21.44
CA GLN A 105 -10.65 -1.15 -22.67
C GLN A 105 -9.87 -2.15 -23.51
N ASN A 106 -10.59 -3.04 -24.19
CA ASN A 106 -9.98 -3.95 -25.17
C ASN A 106 -10.19 -3.44 -26.60
N LYS A 107 -9.27 -3.81 -27.51
CA LYS A 107 -9.36 -3.48 -28.95
C LYS A 107 -10.72 -3.88 -29.58
N ASN A 108 -11.37 -4.89 -29.02
CA ASN A 108 -12.63 -5.43 -29.55
C ASN A 108 -13.88 -4.82 -28.91
N ASP A 109 -13.76 -3.90 -27.94
CA ASP A 109 -14.93 -3.40 -27.22
C ASP A 109 -15.89 -2.59 -28.11
N LEU A 110 -15.38 -1.88 -29.12
CA LEU A 110 -16.24 -1.20 -30.10
C LEU A 110 -17.21 -2.16 -30.83
N LYS A 111 -16.85 -3.44 -30.93
CA LYS A 111 -17.70 -4.50 -31.50
C LYS A 111 -18.46 -5.28 -30.42
N LYS A 112 -17.78 -5.62 -29.31
CA LYS A 112 -18.30 -6.52 -28.27
C LYS A 112 -19.04 -5.82 -27.13
N GLY A 113 -19.02 -4.49 -27.12
CA GLY A 113 -19.59 -3.66 -26.06
C GLY A 113 -18.62 -3.38 -24.92
N VAL A 114 -19.13 -2.66 -23.92
CA VAL A 114 -18.41 -2.27 -22.72
C VAL A 114 -18.12 -3.48 -21.85
N SER A 115 -16.84 -3.65 -21.51
CA SER A 115 -16.40 -4.59 -20.50
C SER A 115 -15.30 -4.00 -19.64
N PHE A 116 -15.25 -4.41 -18.37
CA PHE A 116 -14.25 -3.97 -17.41
C PHE A 116 -13.80 -5.16 -16.59
N THR A 117 -12.49 -5.39 -16.53
CA THR A 117 -11.90 -6.53 -15.82
C THR A 117 -11.00 -6.01 -14.70
N THR A 118 -11.21 -6.48 -13.47
CA THR A 118 -10.46 -6.04 -12.28
C THR A 118 -10.36 -7.15 -11.23
N SER A 119 -9.26 -7.17 -10.47
CA SER A 119 -9.13 -7.90 -9.20
C SER A 119 -9.44 -7.02 -7.98
N GLU A 120 -9.56 -5.71 -8.18
CA GLU A 120 -9.77 -4.72 -7.11
C GLU A 120 -11.27 -4.47 -6.87
N PRO A 121 -11.78 -4.73 -5.65
CA PRO A 121 -13.20 -4.61 -5.33
C PRO A 121 -13.72 -3.17 -5.40
N ASP A 122 -12.91 -2.19 -4.99
CA ASP A 122 -13.31 -0.78 -5.02
C ASP A 122 -13.46 -0.26 -6.45
N LEU A 123 -12.61 -0.71 -7.38
CA LEU A 123 -12.74 -0.37 -8.79
C LEU A 123 -13.97 -1.02 -9.41
N ALA A 124 -14.31 -2.26 -9.02
CA ALA A 124 -15.55 -2.91 -9.44
C ALA A 124 -16.78 -2.11 -8.99
N ARG A 125 -16.82 -1.71 -7.71
CA ARG A 125 -17.89 -0.87 -7.15
C ARG A 125 -18.00 0.47 -7.87
N LEU A 126 -16.88 1.17 -8.08
CA LEU A 126 -16.85 2.45 -8.78
C LEU A 126 -17.36 2.31 -10.22
N PHE A 127 -16.94 1.28 -10.94
CA PHE A 127 -17.38 1.03 -12.31
C PHE A 127 -18.88 0.73 -12.37
N LEU A 128 -19.40 -0.12 -11.48
CA LEU A 128 -20.85 -0.40 -11.39
C LEU A 128 -21.66 0.86 -11.05
N ARG A 129 -21.15 1.68 -10.12
CA ARG A 129 -21.77 2.97 -9.77
C ARG A 129 -21.84 3.90 -10.98
N TRP A 130 -20.77 3.99 -11.75
CA TRP A 130 -20.72 4.78 -12.98
C TRP A 130 -21.70 4.27 -14.03
N LEU A 131 -21.75 2.96 -14.28
CA LEU A 131 -22.72 2.36 -15.21
C LEU A 131 -24.17 2.67 -14.83
N ARG A 132 -24.48 2.66 -13.53
CA ARG A 132 -25.82 2.97 -13.01
C ARG A 132 -26.14 4.46 -13.08
N GLU A 133 -25.30 5.31 -12.49
CA GLU A 133 -25.62 6.74 -12.28
C GLU A 133 -25.39 7.60 -13.51
N ILE A 134 -24.43 7.21 -14.35
CA ILE A 134 -24.06 7.96 -15.56
C ILE A 134 -24.53 7.23 -16.82
N GLY A 135 -24.37 5.91 -16.86
CA GLY A 135 -24.87 5.09 -17.97
C GLY A 135 -26.37 4.81 -17.94
N GLY A 136 -27.04 5.03 -16.80
CA GLY A 136 -28.48 4.75 -16.65
C GLY A 136 -28.85 3.26 -16.73
N LEU A 137 -27.88 2.35 -16.57
CA LEU A 137 -28.06 0.92 -16.79
C LEU A 137 -28.75 0.23 -15.61
N LYS A 138 -29.64 -0.71 -15.93
CA LYS A 138 -30.31 -1.59 -14.97
C LYS A 138 -29.47 -2.83 -14.66
N LYS A 139 -29.78 -3.53 -13.57
CA LYS A 139 -29.01 -4.72 -13.14
C LYS A 139 -29.01 -5.82 -14.20
N GLU A 140 -30.11 -6.01 -14.91
CA GLU A 140 -30.32 -7.08 -15.89
C GLU A 140 -29.46 -6.87 -17.15
N GLU A 141 -29.02 -5.65 -17.41
CA GLU A 141 -28.13 -5.28 -18.50
C GLU A 141 -26.66 -5.58 -18.17
N ILE A 142 -26.36 -5.89 -16.90
CA ILE A 142 -25.01 -6.14 -16.41
C ILE A 142 -24.83 -7.65 -16.22
N GLY A 143 -23.74 -8.18 -16.77
CA GLY A 143 -23.35 -9.58 -16.61
C GLY A 143 -21.93 -9.70 -16.06
N PHE A 144 -21.64 -10.84 -15.43
CA PHE A 144 -20.37 -11.07 -14.79
C PHE A 144 -19.72 -12.37 -15.26
N ASN A 145 -18.41 -12.33 -15.40
CA ASN A 145 -17.57 -13.51 -15.54
C ASN A 145 -16.51 -13.50 -14.44
N ILE A 146 -16.33 -14.61 -13.74
CA ILE A 146 -15.25 -14.78 -12.76
C ILE A 146 -14.13 -15.57 -13.43
N PHE A 147 -12.90 -15.08 -13.31
CA PHE A 147 -11.69 -15.80 -13.68
C PHE A 147 -10.96 -16.19 -12.41
N MET A 148 -10.62 -17.46 -12.25
CA MET A 148 -9.94 -17.92 -11.05
C MET A 148 -9.01 -19.10 -11.30
N SER A 149 -8.15 -19.38 -10.32
CA SER A 149 -7.31 -20.57 -10.25
C SER A 149 -7.74 -21.42 -9.05
N GLY A 150 -7.72 -22.76 -9.20
CA GLY A 150 -8.13 -23.68 -8.14
C GLY A 150 -9.63 -23.95 -8.11
N ASP A 151 -10.10 -24.61 -7.05
CA ASP A 151 -11.45 -25.20 -6.99
C ASP A 151 -12.41 -24.53 -5.99
N LYS A 152 -12.08 -23.31 -5.53
CA LYS A 152 -12.86 -22.55 -4.54
C LYS A 152 -13.96 -21.69 -5.19
N LYS A 153 -14.76 -22.28 -6.07
CA LYS A 153 -15.75 -21.53 -6.89
C LYS A 153 -16.78 -20.79 -6.05
N ASP A 154 -17.34 -21.46 -5.04
CA ASP A 154 -18.35 -20.87 -4.18
C ASP A 154 -17.82 -19.70 -3.34
N GLU A 155 -16.57 -19.77 -2.88
CA GLU A 155 -15.93 -18.65 -2.18
C GLU A 155 -15.82 -17.44 -3.11
N ALA A 156 -15.42 -17.66 -4.38
CA ALA A 156 -15.29 -16.58 -5.35
C ALA A 156 -16.65 -15.95 -5.71
N ILE A 157 -17.70 -16.76 -5.89
CA ILE A 157 -19.07 -16.27 -6.13
C ILE A 157 -19.54 -15.44 -4.93
N SER A 158 -19.38 -15.98 -3.71
CA SER A 158 -19.82 -15.30 -2.47
C SER A 158 -19.13 -13.95 -2.32
N TYR A 159 -17.81 -13.93 -2.51
CA TYR A 159 -17.00 -12.72 -2.44
C TYR A 159 -17.45 -11.65 -3.44
N TRP A 160 -17.61 -12.00 -4.72
CA TRP A 160 -18.00 -11.02 -5.73
C TRP A 160 -19.47 -10.60 -5.64
N SER A 161 -20.35 -11.49 -5.19
CA SER A 161 -21.74 -11.16 -4.86
C SER A 161 -21.81 -10.08 -3.77
N GLU A 162 -21.05 -10.25 -2.68
CA GLU A 162 -20.95 -9.26 -1.61
C GLU A 162 -20.34 -7.94 -2.09
N VAL A 163 -19.20 -7.99 -2.79
CA VAL A 163 -18.50 -6.78 -3.28
C VAL A 163 -19.37 -5.93 -4.19
N THR A 164 -20.15 -6.55 -5.07
CA THR A 164 -20.93 -5.86 -6.10
C THR A 164 -22.38 -5.60 -5.70
N ASN A 165 -22.88 -6.25 -4.64
CA ASN A 165 -24.29 -6.27 -4.25
C ASN A 165 -25.21 -6.81 -5.39
N PHE A 166 -24.72 -7.83 -6.10
CA PHE A 166 -25.49 -8.62 -7.06
C PHE A 166 -25.78 -10.02 -6.52
N PRO A 167 -26.98 -10.57 -6.75
CA PRO A 167 -27.30 -11.95 -6.39
C PRO A 167 -26.34 -12.97 -7.01
N ARG A 168 -26.14 -14.12 -6.35
CA ARG A 168 -25.17 -15.15 -6.78
C ARG A 168 -25.45 -15.67 -8.20
N GLU A 169 -26.70 -15.65 -8.63
CA GLU A 169 -27.19 -16.12 -9.93
C GLU A 169 -26.59 -15.33 -11.10
N TYR A 170 -26.14 -14.10 -10.86
CA TYR A 170 -25.46 -13.27 -11.85
C TYR A 170 -24.04 -13.74 -12.17
N PHE A 171 -23.46 -14.64 -11.37
CA PHE A 171 -22.08 -15.12 -11.47
C PHE A 171 -21.98 -16.55 -12.03
N SER A 172 -22.84 -16.89 -12.99
CA SER A 172 -22.91 -18.23 -13.59
C SER A 172 -21.71 -18.60 -14.48
N ARG A 173 -20.91 -17.62 -14.94
CA ARG A 173 -19.79 -17.86 -15.86
C ARG A 173 -18.45 -17.80 -15.15
N ILE A 174 -17.86 -18.98 -14.93
CA ILE A 174 -16.55 -19.13 -14.31
C ILE A 174 -15.54 -19.68 -15.32
N TYR A 175 -14.35 -19.08 -15.36
CA TYR A 175 -13.25 -19.48 -16.21
C TYR A 175 -12.03 -19.85 -15.35
N LEU A 176 -11.52 -21.06 -15.53
CA LEU A 176 -10.34 -21.53 -14.83
C LEU A 176 -9.07 -21.23 -15.63
N TYR A 177 -8.01 -20.75 -14.97
CA TYR A 177 -6.69 -20.57 -15.59
C TYR A 177 -5.58 -21.24 -14.76
N LYS A 178 -4.51 -21.69 -15.44
CA LYS A 178 -3.44 -22.54 -14.87
C LYS A 178 -2.40 -21.83 -13.98
N LYS A 179 -2.48 -20.50 -13.78
CA LYS A 179 -1.49 -19.77 -12.95
C LYS A 179 -1.70 -20.07 -11.45
N LYS A 180 -0.64 -19.87 -10.67
CA LYS A 180 -0.63 -20.01 -9.19
C LYS A 180 -1.81 -19.28 -8.54
N ALA A 181 -2.30 -19.87 -7.44
CA ALA A 181 -3.36 -19.34 -6.59
C ALA A 181 -3.21 -17.83 -6.36
N GLY A 182 -4.16 -17.07 -6.91
CA GLY A 182 -4.31 -15.63 -6.69
C GLY A 182 -5.78 -15.30 -6.45
N ARG A 183 -6.07 -14.06 -6.03
CA ARG A 183 -7.45 -13.58 -5.91
C ARG A 183 -8.16 -13.74 -7.26
N SER A 184 -9.42 -14.15 -7.21
CA SER A 184 -10.26 -14.23 -8.41
C SER A 184 -10.39 -12.84 -9.06
N ILE A 185 -10.57 -12.81 -10.37
CA ILE A 185 -10.70 -11.59 -11.16
C ILE A 185 -12.13 -11.53 -11.67
N LEU A 186 -12.76 -10.37 -11.53
CA LEU A 186 -14.10 -10.13 -12.04
C LEU A 186 -14.03 -9.41 -13.38
N ARG A 187 -14.80 -9.88 -14.35
CA ARG A 187 -15.14 -9.11 -15.54
C ARG A 187 -16.61 -8.73 -15.49
N ILE A 188 -16.86 -7.43 -15.47
CA ILE A 188 -18.15 -6.79 -15.64
C ILE A 188 -18.37 -6.59 -17.14
N LYS A 189 -19.55 -6.94 -17.65
CA LYS A 189 -19.94 -6.77 -19.04
C LYS A 189 -21.30 -6.09 -19.12
N VAL A 190 -21.47 -5.20 -20.09
CA VAL A 190 -22.79 -4.61 -20.39
C VAL A 190 -23.35 -5.28 -21.65
N LYS A 191 -24.55 -5.85 -21.56
CA LYS A 191 -25.24 -6.49 -22.68
C LYS A 191 -25.57 -5.45 -23.76
N ALA A 192 -25.52 -5.86 -25.03
CA ALA A 192 -25.90 -5.03 -26.19
C ALA A 192 -25.29 -3.60 -26.22
N SER A 193 -24.08 -3.40 -25.71
CA SER A 193 -23.53 -2.07 -25.38
C SER A 193 -22.50 -1.53 -26.39
N SER A 194 -22.54 -1.96 -27.65
CA SER A 194 -21.59 -1.48 -28.66
C SER A 194 -21.71 0.02 -28.93
N MET A 195 -22.93 0.57 -28.89
CA MET A 195 -23.16 2.01 -29.03
C MET A 195 -22.57 2.80 -27.85
N LEU A 196 -22.74 2.31 -26.63
CA LEU A 196 -22.13 2.91 -25.44
C LEU A 196 -20.60 2.90 -25.54
N ALA A 197 -19.99 1.79 -25.99
CA ALA A 197 -18.54 1.71 -26.19
C ALA A 197 -18.04 2.75 -27.21
N ARG A 198 -18.77 2.97 -28.31
CA ARG A 198 -18.47 4.01 -29.31
C ARG A 198 -18.61 5.41 -28.73
N GLN A 199 -19.66 5.66 -27.94
CA GLN A 199 -19.85 6.94 -27.25
C GLN A 199 -18.69 7.25 -26.31
N ILE A 200 -18.26 6.26 -25.50
CA ILE A 200 -17.09 6.40 -24.62
C ILE A 200 -15.82 6.66 -25.43
N SER A 201 -15.64 5.98 -26.57
CA SER A 201 -14.52 6.26 -27.47
C SER A 201 -14.51 7.71 -27.98
N GLY A 202 -15.67 8.30 -28.23
CA GLY A 202 -15.80 9.72 -28.56
C GLY A 202 -15.31 10.62 -27.42
N TRP A 203 -15.71 10.32 -26.19
CA TRP A 203 -15.24 11.05 -25.00
C TRP A 203 -13.73 10.95 -24.81
N ILE A 204 -13.15 9.77 -25.02
CA ILE A 204 -11.70 9.54 -24.96
C ILE A 204 -10.98 10.39 -26.00
N ASN A 205 -11.49 10.48 -27.23
CA ASN A 205 -10.90 11.31 -28.26
C ASN A 205 -10.90 12.79 -27.86
N GLY A 206 -12.00 13.27 -27.26
CA GLY A 206 -12.08 14.62 -26.71
C GLY A 206 -11.05 14.90 -25.60
N ILE A 207 -10.75 13.91 -24.75
CA ILE A 207 -9.69 14.03 -23.73
C ILE A 207 -8.30 14.08 -24.38
N LYS A 208 -8.05 13.27 -25.42
CA LYS A 208 -6.75 13.25 -26.13
C LYS A 208 -6.46 14.53 -26.91
N SER A 209 -7.50 15.29 -27.27
CA SER A 209 -7.38 16.54 -28.02
C SER A 209 -7.17 17.78 -27.14
N TYR A 210 -7.21 17.62 -25.81
CA TYR A 210 -6.82 18.65 -24.85
C TYR A 210 -5.31 18.58 -24.62
#